data_AF-A0A4V3G912-F1
#
_entry.id   AF-A0A4V3G912-F1
#
_cell.length_a   1.000
_cell.length_b   1.000
_cell.length_c   1.000
_cell.angle_alpha   90.00
_cell.angle_beta   90.00
_cell.angle_gamma   90.00
#
_symmetry.space_group_name_H-M   'P 1'
#
loop_
_entity.id
_entity.type
_entity.pdbx_description
1 polymer ?
#
loop_
_entity_poly.entity_id
_entity_poly.type
_entity_poly.pdbx_seq_one_letter_code
_entity_poly.pdbx_strand_id
1 'polypeptide(L)'
;MVWKELTKSQCEEIISTTDKLEPDFDAEYQELYDGLAKIYKDIAISTKNKYKIDYLFGLSLYSYLRDANFTLRDASNDDVWRYLSVKVFPQQVASRWNGLHEDRLYKLSRRIWLKTLWWYIHLSWAGSVEETTKVVEGNSTDEIMQLVERSGKGYLISLYRQIMLKYSLLDSSYKKRTTNIFRKVLILNTAMIQTVEPCFFSGGLVGYVDYLFNYFIDGEKQ
;
A
#
# COMPACT_ATOMS: atom_id res chain seq x y z
N MET A 1 16.09 -16.46 -0.74
CA MET A 1 15.09 -16.68 -1.81
C MET A 1 15.42 -15.71 -2.95
N VAL A 2 15.35 -16.15 -4.20
CA VAL A 2 15.42 -15.25 -5.36
C VAL A 2 14.00 -15.05 -5.85
N TRP A 3 13.54 -13.81 -5.92
CA TRP A 3 12.17 -13.51 -6.32
C TRP A 3 12.01 -13.76 -7.81
N LYS A 4 11.00 -14.56 -8.16
CA LYS A 4 10.65 -14.85 -9.54
C LYS A 4 9.90 -13.69 -10.14
N GLU A 5 10.04 -13.56 -11.45
CA GLU A 5 9.52 -12.47 -12.23
C GLU A 5 8.59 -13.01 -13.30
N LEU A 6 7.52 -12.26 -13.59
CA LEU A 6 6.59 -12.54 -14.66
C LEU A 6 6.32 -11.25 -15.43
N THR A 7 6.69 -11.23 -16.70
CA THR A 7 6.50 -10.04 -17.54
C THR A 7 5.01 -9.80 -17.80
N LYS A 8 4.67 -8.55 -18.13
CA LYS A 8 3.29 -8.17 -18.49
C LYS A 8 2.73 -9.05 -19.64
N SER A 9 3.51 -9.30 -20.68
CA SER A 9 3.08 -10.12 -21.83
C SER A 9 2.78 -11.56 -21.44
N GLN A 10 3.57 -12.16 -20.54
CA GLN A 10 3.31 -13.51 -20.03
C GLN A 10 2.03 -13.56 -19.19
N CYS A 11 1.75 -12.50 -18.40
CA CYS A 11 0.48 -12.41 -17.68
C CYS A 11 -0.73 -12.33 -18.63
N GLU A 12 -0.62 -11.55 -19.71
CA GLU A 12 -1.67 -11.42 -20.74
C GLU A 12 -1.95 -12.78 -21.39
N GLU A 13 -0.90 -13.52 -21.77
CA GLU A 13 -1.04 -14.86 -22.33
C GLU A 13 -1.75 -15.82 -21.37
N ILE A 14 -1.30 -15.90 -20.11
CA ILE A 14 -1.92 -16.76 -19.10
C ILE A 14 -3.40 -16.42 -18.91
N ILE A 15 -3.73 -15.14 -18.72
CA ILE A 15 -5.10 -14.71 -18.40
C ILE A 15 -6.03 -14.82 -19.61
N SER A 16 -5.50 -14.70 -20.84
CA SER A 16 -6.30 -14.89 -22.05
C SER A 16 -6.84 -16.31 -22.22
N THR A 17 -6.25 -17.29 -21.53
CA THR A 17 -6.59 -18.72 -21.67
C THR A 17 -7.50 -19.25 -20.58
N THR A 18 -7.87 -18.45 -19.57
CA THR A 18 -8.65 -18.94 -18.43
C THR A 18 -9.50 -17.86 -17.75
N ASP A 19 -10.68 -18.25 -17.30
CA ASP A 19 -11.57 -17.42 -16.47
C ASP A 19 -11.28 -17.56 -14.96
N LYS A 20 -10.42 -18.52 -14.57
CA LYS A 20 -10.03 -18.77 -13.17
C LYS A 20 -8.54 -19.11 -13.08
N LEU A 21 -7.87 -18.48 -12.13
CA LEU A 21 -6.46 -18.74 -11.85
C LEU A 21 -6.34 -19.50 -10.53
N GLU A 22 -5.79 -20.70 -10.64
CA GLU A 22 -5.30 -21.48 -9.50
C GLU A 22 -3.85 -21.12 -9.23
N PRO A 23 -3.38 -21.23 -7.98
CA PRO A 23 -1.98 -21.01 -7.67
C PRO A 23 -1.08 -22.01 -8.41
N ASP A 24 -0.01 -21.52 -9.02
CA ASP A 24 0.93 -22.29 -9.83
C ASP A 24 2.35 -21.73 -9.63
N PHE A 25 3.04 -22.25 -8.62
CA PHE A 25 4.33 -21.73 -8.17
C PHE A 25 5.26 -22.85 -7.70
N ASP A 26 6.55 -22.56 -7.64
CA ASP A 26 7.56 -23.51 -7.18
C ASP A 26 7.50 -23.73 -5.67
N ALA A 27 7.97 -24.90 -5.22
CA ALA A 27 7.93 -25.32 -3.82
C ALA A 27 8.54 -24.29 -2.83
N GLU A 28 9.48 -23.45 -3.26
CA GLU A 28 10.05 -22.38 -2.43
C GLU A 28 9.02 -21.32 -1.98
N TYR A 29 7.90 -21.17 -2.69
CA TYR A 29 6.81 -20.26 -2.32
C TYR A 29 5.75 -20.91 -1.42
N GLN A 30 5.83 -22.21 -1.16
CA GLN A 30 4.78 -22.95 -0.44
C GLN A 30 4.54 -22.40 0.97
N GLU A 31 5.60 -22.17 1.74
CA GLU A 31 5.51 -21.63 3.10
C GLU A 31 4.87 -20.22 3.11
N LEU A 32 5.31 -19.37 2.18
CA LEU A 32 4.77 -18.02 2.00
C LEU A 32 3.28 -18.07 1.63
N TYR A 33 2.91 -18.95 0.69
CA TYR A 33 1.54 -19.13 0.25
C TYR A 33 0.65 -19.62 1.40
N ASP A 34 1.01 -20.72 2.05
CA ASP A 34 0.19 -21.32 3.11
C ASP A 34 -0.04 -20.36 4.28
N GLY A 35 1.02 -19.65 4.70
CA GLY A 35 0.93 -18.63 5.74
C GLY A 35 -0.04 -17.50 5.38
N LEU A 36 0.17 -16.84 4.24
CA LEU A 36 -0.63 -15.69 3.84
C LEU A 36 -2.05 -16.07 3.38
N ALA A 37 -2.24 -17.21 2.71
CA ALA A 37 -3.55 -17.68 2.29
C ALA A 37 -4.43 -18.01 3.48
N LYS A 38 -3.87 -18.66 4.52
CA LYS A 38 -4.58 -18.92 5.78
C LYS A 38 -4.97 -17.61 6.47
N ILE A 39 -4.02 -16.67 6.62
CA ILE A 39 -4.29 -15.37 7.24
C ILE A 39 -5.39 -14.62 6.48
N TYR A 40 -5.33 -14.58 5.15
CA TYR A 40 -6.36 -13.91 4.34
C TYR A 40 -7.75 -14.52 4.58
N LYS A 41 -7.83 -15.86 4.61
CA LYS A 41 -9.08 -16.57 4.88
C LYS A 41 -9.64 -16.21 6.27
N ASP A 42 -8.81 -16.24 7.31
CA ASP A 42 -9.22 -15.93 8.68
C ASP A 42 -9.72 -14.48 8.79
N ILE A 43 -9.02 -13.53 8.15
CA ILE A 43 -9.44 -12.12 8.09
C ILE A 43 -10.78 -11.98 7.36
N ALA A 44 -10.94 -12.61 6.20
CA ALA A 44 -12.16 -12.53 5.38
C ALA A 44 -13.39 -13.16 6.04
N ILE A 45 -13.18 -14.09 6.99
CA ILE A 45 -14.22 -14.63 7.87
C ILE A 45 -14.55 -13.61 8.97
N SER A 46 -13.54 -13.01 9.60
CA SER A 46 -13.71 -12.12 10.75
C SER A 46 -14.40 -10.79 10.43
N THR A 47 -14.31 -10.29 9.20
CA THR A 47 -14.88 -8.99 8.84
C THR A 47 -15.30 -8.90 7.37
N LYS A 48 -16.36 -8.13 7.11
CA LYS A 48 -16.80 -7.74 5.76
C LYS A 48 -16.30 -6.36 5.34
N ASN A 49 -15.63 -5.63 6.24
CA ASN A 49 -15.07 -4.33 5.91
C ASN A 49 -13.86 -4.52 4.99
N LYS A 50 -14.02 -4.16 3.71
CA LYS A 50 -12.98 -4.31 2.67
C LYS A 50 -11.67 -3.62 3.03
N TYR A 51 -11.73 -2.42 3.60
CA TYR A 51 -10.52 -1.72 4.05
C TYR A 51 -9.82 -2.47 5.18
N LYS A 52 -10.59 -3.01 6.14
CA LYS A 52 -10.03 -3.81 7.23
C LYS A 52 -9.34 -5.07 6.72
N ILE A 53 -9.92 -5.73 5.71
CA ILE A 53 -9.27 -6.84 5.01
C ILE A 53 -7.95 -6.38 4.38
N ASP A 54 -8.00 -5.27 3.63
CA ASP A 54 -6.84 -4.72 2.91
C ASP A 54 -5.66 -4.42 3.85
N TYR A 55 -5.87 -3.67 4.95
CA TYR A 55 -4.74 -3.29 5.83
C TYR A 55 -4.25 -4.45 6.69
N LEU A 56 -5.12 -5.33 7.20
CA LEU A 56 -4.69 -6.48 8.02
C LEU A 56 -3.90 -7.47 7.18
N PHE A 57 -4.37 -7.74 5.97
CA PHE A 57 -3.64 -8.59 5.03
C PHE A 57 -2.34 -7.91 4.58
N GLY A 58 -2.36 -6.59 4.33
CA GLY A 58 -1.17 -5.80 4.02
C GLY A 58 -0.10 -5.85 5.10
N LEU A 59 -0.47 -5.74 6.39
CA LEU A 59 0.47 -5.85 7.52
C LEU A 59 1.15 -7.23 7.55
N SER A 60 0.36 -8.29 7.29
CA SER A 60 0.85 -9.66 7.23
C SER A 60 1.79 -9.86 6.04
N LEU A 61 1.36 -9.44 4.84
CA LEU A 61 2.17 -9.46 3.61
C LEU A 61 3.50 -8.73 3.82
N TYR A 62 3.47 -7.53 4.39
CA TYR A 62 4.67 -6.74 4.63
C TYR A 62 5.64 -7.44 5.59
N SER A 63 5.12 -8.05 6.66
CA SER A 63 5.95 -8.76 7.66
C SER A 63 6.58 -10.02 7.07
N TYR A 64 5.78 -10.88 6.41
CA TYR A 64 6.28 -12.08 5.74
C TYR A 64 7.36 -11.77 4.71
N LEU A 65 7.13 -10.78 3.86
CA LEU A 65 8.10 -10.39 2.84
C LEU A 65 9.36 -9.79 3.47
N ARG A 66 9.24 -8.97 4.51
CA ARG A 66 10.39 -8.43 5.24
C ARG A 66 11.25 -9.55 5.83
N ASP A 67 10.63 -10.54 6.46
CA ASP A 67 11.32 -11.69 7.07
C ASP A 67 11.98 -12.58 6.00
N ALA A 68 11.41 -12.63 4.80
CA ALA A 68 11.98 -13.27 3.62
C ALA A 68 13.06 -12.41 2.90
N ASN A 69 13.56 -11.34 3.51
CA ASN A 69 14.54 -10.40 2.96
C ASN A 69 14.10 -9.69 1.66
N PHE A 70 12.80 -9.42 1.50
CA PHE A 70 12.28 -8.62 0.38
C PHE A 70 12.77 -7.18 0.46
N THR A 71 13.50 -6.74 -0.56
CA THR A 71 14.19 -5.44 -0.57
C THR A 71 13.36 -4.35 -1.27
N LEU A 72 13.79 -3.09 -1.14
CA LEU A 72 13.22 -1.98 -1.91
C LEU A 72 13.37 -2.16 -3.43
N ARG A 73 14.41 -2.88 -3.86
CA ARG A 73 14.62 -3.21 -5.28
C ARG A 73 13.53 -4.16 -5.76
N ASP A 74 13.27 -5.21 -5.00
CA ASP A 74 12.20 -6.17 -5.29
C ASP A 74 10.83 -5.50 -5.25
N ALA A 75 10.57 -4.65 -4.25
CA ALA A 75 9.34 -3.89 -4.12
C ALA A 75 9.09 -2.89 -5.27
N SER A 76 10.14 -2.44 -5.94
CA SER A 76 10.06 -1.56 -7.10
C SER A 76 9.93 -2.32 -8.41
N ASN A 77 10.20 -3.63 -8.44
CA ASN A 77 10.10 -4.47 -9.62
C ASN A 77 8.66 -4.95 -9.83
N ASP A 78 8.02 -4.47 -10.90
CA ASP A 78 6.66 -4.88 -11.25
C ASP A 78 6.54 -6.37 -11.58
N ASP A 79 7.57 -6.96 -12.19
CA ASP A 79 7.50 -8.35 -12.63
C ASP A 79 7.48 -9.33 -11.45
N VAL A 80 8.11 -8.95 -10.33
CA VAL A 80 7.98 -9.69 -9.06
C VAL A 80 6.53 -9.64 -8.56
N TRP A 81 5.91 -8.47 -8.56
CA TRP A 81 4.51 -8.32 -8.13
C TRP A 81 3.53 -9.03 -9.04
N ARG A 82 3.80 -9.07 -10.35
CA ARG A 82 3.04 -9.83 -11.33
C ARG A 82 3.13 -11.33 -11.05
N TYR A 83 4.33 -11.85 -10.78
CA TYR A 83 4.51 -13.25 -10.40
C TYR A 83 3.73 -13.57 -9.12
N LEU A 84 3.90 -12.78 -8.05
CA LEU A 84 3.18 -12.97 -6.80
C LEU A 84 1.65 -12.91 -6.98
N SER A 85 1.15 -12.03 -7.84
CA SER A 85 -0.31 -11.84 -8.00
C SER A 85 -0.96 -12.88 -8.93
N VAL A 86 -0.27 -13.29 -9.99
CA VAL A 86 -0.82 -14.19 -11.03
C VAL A 86 -0.52 -15.66 -10.72
N LYS A 87 0.66 -15.96 -10.18
CA LYS A 87 1.11 -17.32 -9.89
C LYS A 87 0.90 -17.72 -8.44
N VAL A 88 1.24 -16.84 -7.49
CA VAL A 88 1.22 -17.21 -6.05
C VAL A 88 -0.13 -16.97 -5.40
N PHE A 89 -0.70 -15.77 -5.52
CA PHE A 89 -1.93 -15.38 -4.82
C PHE A 89 -3.11 -14.99 -5.73
N PRO A 90 -3.36 -15.67 -6.87
CA PRO A 90 -4.42 -15.25 -7.79
C PRO A 90 -5.81 -15.29 -7.17
N GLN A 91 -6.07 -16.27 -6.31
CA GLN A 91 -7.37 -16.47 -5.67
C GLN A 91 -7.70 -15.39 -4.64
N GLN A 92 -6.71 -14.89 -3.90
CA GLN A 92 -6.90 -13.82 -2.90
C GLN A 92 -7.25 -12.52 -3.61
N VAL A 93 -6.54 -12.19 -4.71
CA VAL A 93 -6.86 -11.03 -5.54
C VAL A 93 -8.27 -11.18 -6.14
N ALA A 94 -8.60 -12.34 -6.70
CA ALA A 94 -9.90 -12.60 -7.30
C ALA A 94 -11.04 -12.52 -6.27
N SER A 95 -10.83 -13.07 -5.06
CA SER A 95 -11.76 -13.02 -3.94
C SER A 95 -12.07 -11.58 -3.53
N ARG A 96 -11.05 -10.70 -3.48
CA ARG A 96 -11.22 -9.30 -3.08
C ARG A 96 -12.06 -8.48 -4.07
N TRP A 97 -12.04 -8.84 -5.35
CA TRP A 97 -12.68 -8.09 -6.43
C TRP A 97 -13.83 -8.84 -7.11
N ASN A 98 -14.18 -10.05 -6.66
CA ASN A 98 -15.21 -10.91 -7.23
C ASN A 98 -14.92 -11.30 -8.70
N GLY A 99 -13.67 -11.60 -9.03
CA GLY A 99 -13.26 -12.03 -10.37
C GLY A 99 -11.82 -11.66 -10.73
N LEU A 100 -11.39 -12.08 -11.93
CA LEU A 100 -10.08 -11.72 -12.46
C LEU A 100 -10.11 -10.29 -12.99
N HIS A 101 -9.47 -9.38 -12.26
CA HIS A 101 -9.29 -8.00 -12.70
C HIS A 101 -7.84 -7.76 -13.10
N GLU A 102 -7.58 -7.60 -14.40
CA GLU A 102 -6.24 -7.42 -14.97
C GLU A 102 -5.46 -6.28 -14.29
N ASP A 103 -6.11 -5.15 -14.04
CA ASP A 103 -5.52 -3.98 -13.36
C ASP A 103 -5.05 -4.28 -11.94
N ARG A 104 -5.71 -5.24 -11.26
CA ARG A 104 -5.43 -5.63 -9.88
C ARG A 104 -4.42 -6.76 -9.79
N LEU A 105 -4.28 -7.53 -10.86
CA LEU A 105 -3.36 -8.65 -10.97
C LEU A 105 -2.00 -8.24 -11.55
N TYR A 106 -1.96 -7.54 -12.69
CA TYR A 106 -0.68 -7.37 -13.42
C TYR A 106 -0.56 -6.11 -14.31
N LYS A 107 -1.68 -5.57 -14.81
CA LYS A 107 -1.69 -4.67 -15.97
C LYS A 107 -1.21 -3.27 -15.65
N LEU A 108 -1.78 -2.66 -14.62
CA LEU A 108 -1.46 -1.31 -14.18
C LEU A 108 -0.57 -1.37 -12.95
N SER A 109 0.73 -1.11 -13.12
CA SER A 109 1.76 -1.16 -12.07
C SER A 109 1.28 -0.65 -10.71
N ARG A 110 0.75 0.58 -10.67
CA ARG A 110 0.32 1.25 -9.42
C ARG A 110 -0.96 0.67 -8.79
N ARG A 111 -1.65 -0.21 -9.50
CA ARG A 111 -2.94 -0.81 -9.10
C ARG A 111 -2.87 -2.31 -8.84
N ILE A 112 -1.72 -2.95 -9.08
CA ILE A 112 -1.47 -4.33 -8.66
C ILE A 112 -1.68 -4.40 -7.15
N TRP A 113 -2.70 -5.14 -6.71
CA TRP A 113 -3.24 -5.00 -5.36
C TRP A 113 -2.22 -5.34 -4.27
N LEU A 114 -1.48 -6.45 -4.42
CA LEU A 114 -0.42 -6.83 -3.47
C LEU A 114 0.65 -5.74 -3.36
N LYS A 115 1.09 -5.19 -4.49
CA LYS A 115 2.05 -4.09 -4.55
C LYS A 115 1.51 -2.86 -3.79
N THR A 116 0.26 -2.49 -4.07
CA THR A 116 -0.39 -1.35 -3.42
C THR A 116 -0.46 -1.54 -1.90
N LEU A 117 -0.84 -2.73 -1.42
CA LEU A 117 -0.91 -3.02 0.01
C LEU A 117 0.48 -2.96 0.68
N TRP A 118 1.49 -3.56 0.05
CA TRP A 118 2.85 -3.55 0.59
C TRP A 118 3.39 -2.12 0.69
N TRP A 119 3.26 -1.31 -0.37
CA TRP A 119 3.72 0.08 -0.35
C TRP A 119 2.95 0.92 0.67
N TYR A 120 1.64 0.72 0.80
CA TYR A 120 0.83 1.40 1.81
C TYR A 120 1.37 1.16 3.22
N ILE A 121 1.64 -0.10 3.58
CA ILE A 121 2.21 -0.44 4.89
C ILE A 121 3.64 0.06 5.03
N HIS A 122 4.49 -0.11 4.01
CA HIS A 122 5.88 0.33 4.06
C HIS A 122 6.02 1.85 4.33
N LEU A 123 5.16 2.64 3.68
CA LEU A 123 5.08 4.11 3.81
C LEU A 123 4.38 4.56 5.09
N SER A 124 3.63 3.66 5.74
CA SER A 124 2.97 3.92 7.03
C SER A 124 3.70 3.30 8.22
N TRP A 125 4.80 2.58 7.97
CA TRP A 125 5.46 1.76 8.98
C TRP A 125 5.99 2.59 10.15
N ALA A 126 5.51 2.28 11.36
CA ALA A 126 5.82 3.00 12.59
C ALA A 126 6.77 2.24 13.53
N GLY A 127 7.47 1.21 13.02
CA GLY A 127 8.48 0.46 13.78
C GLY A 127 8.04 -0.95 14.19
N SER A 128 6.75 -1.13 14.50
CA SER A 128 6.14 -2.44 14.78
C SER A 128 4.78 -2.60 14.11
N VAL A 129 4.25 -3.83 14.11
CA VAL A 129 2.90 -4.11 13.59
C VAL A 129 1.84 -3.39 14.42
N GLU A 130 2.00 -3.33 15.74
CA GLU A 130 1.07 -2.71 16.69
C GLU A 130 0.99 -1.20 16.48
N GLU A 131 2.15 -0.52 16.43
CA GLU A 131 2.18 0.93 16.20
C GLU A 131 1.70 1.29 14.79
N THR A 132 2.06 0.48 13.79
CA THR A 132 1.57 0.70 12.42
C THR A 132 0.07 0.50 12.33
N THR A 133 -0.50 -0.47 13.08
CA THR A 133 -1.95 -0.69 13.15
C THR A 133 -2.66 0.56 13.64
N LYS A 134 -2.19 1.19 14.73
CA LYS A 134 -2.76 2.44 15.26
C LYS A 134 -2.72 3.58 14.23
N VAL A 135 -1.68 3.64 13.40
CA VAL A 135 -1.53 4.66 12.35
C VAL A 135 -2.57 4.47 11.23
N VAL A 136 -2.86 3.23 10.85
CA VAL A 136 -3.67 2.94 9.66
C VAL A 136 -5.11 2.55 9.94
N GLU A 137 -5.47 2.06 11.13
CA GLU A 137 -6.78 1.42 11.38
C GLU A 137 -7.99 2.32 11.08
N GLY A 138 -7.83 3.64 11.24
CA GLY A 138 -8.89 4.64 11.03
C GLY A 138 -9.03 5.15 9.60
N ASN A 139 -8.24 4.67 8.65
CA ASN A 139 -8.28 5.13 7.26
C ASN A 139 -9.35 4.38 6.44
N SER A 140 -9.37 4.61 5.13
CA SER A 140 -10.21 3.89 4.17
C SER A 140 -9.40 3.43 2.95
N THR A 141 -10.06 2.73 2.04
CA THR A 141 -9.45 2.34 0.75
C THR A 141 -9.03 3.56 -0.08
N ASP A 142 -9.64 4.75 0.11
CA ASP A 142 -9.21 5.96 -0.61
C ASP A 142 -7.81 6.41 -0.16
N GLU A 143 -7.50 6.41 1.14
CA GLU A 143 -6.18 6.79 1.66
C GLU A 143 -5.08 5.89 1.10
N ILE A 144 -5.32 4.57 0.97
CA ILE A 144 -4.39 3.64 0.30
C ILE A 144 -4.06 4.16 -1.10
N MET A 145 -5.10 4.48 -1.87
CA MET A 145 -4.95 4.94 -3.25
C MET A 145 -4.28 6.32 -3.32
N GLN A 146 -4.68 7.28 -2.47
CA GLN A 146 -4.07 8.61 -2.44
C GLN A 146 -2.58 8.53 -2.10
N LEU A 147 -2.19 7.67 -1.15
CA LEU A 147 -0.80 7.52 -0.75
C LEU A 147 0.05 6.88 -1.86
N VAL A 148 -0.43 5.78 -2.44
CA VAL A 148 0.37 4.98 -3.38
C VAL A 148 0.37 5.57 -4.80
N GLU A 149 -0.72 6.17 -5.28
CA GLU A 149 -0.76 6.70 -6.66
C GLU A 149 -0.01 8.03 -6.82
N ARG A 150 0.30 8.74 -5.73
CA ARG A 150 0.87 10.11 -5.75
C ARG A 150 2.38 10.19 -5.58
N SER A 151 3.11 9.09 -5.63
CA SER A 151 4.56 9.17 -5.80
C SER A 151 4.89 9.65 -7.20
N GLY A 152 5.56 10.80 -7.28
CA GLY A 152 6.18 11.29 -8.49
C GLY A 152 7.37 10.41 -8.89
N LYS A 153 8.60 10.90 -8.65
CA LYS A 153 9.86 10.20 -8.98
C LYS A 153 10.33 9.18 -7.93
N GLY A 154 9.56 8.99 -6.86
CA GLY A 154 9.89 8.09 -5.76
C GLY A 154 9.22 8.51 -4.46
N TYR A 155 9.52 7.80 -3.38
CA TYR A 155 9.05 8.12 -2.03
C TYR A 155 10.22 8.56 -1.15
N LEU A 156 10.10 9.73 -0.52
CA LEU A 156 10.89 10.05 0.68
C LEU A 156 10.27 9.30 1.86
N ILE A 157 10.71 8.08 2.11
CA ILE A 157 10.06 7.14 3.05
C ILE A 157 9.79 7.79 4.41
N SER A 158 10.79 8.48 4.99
CA SER A 158 10.66 9.15 6.28
C SER A 158 9.57 10.22 6.28
N LEU A 159 9.45 10.99 5.19
CA LEU A 159 8.41 12.01 5.03
C LEU A 159 7.01 11.40 5.02
N TYR A 160 6.81 10.37 4.21
CA TYR A 160 5.50 9.72 4.12
C TYR A 160 5.09 9.06 5.43
N ARG A 161 6.03 8.45 6.15
CA ARG A 161 5.78 7.92 7.50
C ARG A 161 5.37 9.03 8.47
N GLN A 162 6.03 10.18 8.42
CA GLN A 162 5.68 11.32 9.26
C GLN A 162 4.32 11.92 8.90
N ILE A 163 3.98 11.99 7.60
CA ILE A 163 2.64 12.42 7.13
C ILE A 163 1.56 11.45 7.65
N MET A 164 1.78 10.14 7.52
CA MET A 164 0.83 9.12 7.99
C MET A 164 0.65 9.19 9.50
N LEU A 165 1.75 9.33 10.26
CA LEU A 165 1.70 9.51 11.70
C LEU A 165 0.90 10.76 12.08
N LYS A 166 1.22 11.92 11.49
CA LYS A 166 0.48 13.17 11.77
C LYS A 166 -0.99 13.04 11.42
N TYR A 167 -1.31 12.44 10.28
CA TYR A 167 -2.69 12.19 9.86
C TYR A 167 -3.44 11.32 10.87
N SER A 168 -2.82 10.26 11.38
CA SER A 168 -3.43 9.36 12.36
C SER A 168 -3.85 10.08 13.64
N LEU A 169 -3.08 11.09 14.06
CA LEU A 169 -3.32 11.89 15.27
C LEU A 169 -4.39 12.98 15.11
N LEU A 170 -4.88 13.25 13.89
CA LEU A 170 -5.93 14.24 13.68
C LEU A 170 -7.27 13.75 14.23
N ASP A 171 -8.07 14.71 14.70
CA ASP A 171 -9.45 14.46 15.08
C ASP A 171 -10.28 13.94 13.88
N SER A 172 -11.24 13.08 14.19
CA SER A 172 -12.13 12.45 13.21
C SER A 172 -12.88 13.44 12.31
N SER A 173 -13.13 14.67 12.79
CA SER A 173 -13.77 15.74 12.00
C SER A 173 -12.96 16.12 10.76
N TYR A 174 -11.63 16.14 10.85
CA TYR A 174 -10.73 16.46 9.73
C TYR A 174 -10.56 15.30 8.74
N LYS A 175 -10.87 14.07 9.17
CA LYS A 175 -10.83 12.85 8.33
C LYS A 175 -12.12 12.62 7.54
N LYS A 176 -13.12 13.48 7.68
CA LYS A 176 -14.36 13.38 6.92
C LYS A 176 -14.09 13.54 5.42
N ARG A 177 -14.86 12.83 4.61
CA ARG A 177 -14.74 12.90 3.14
C ARG A 177 -14.95 14.31 2.58
N THR A 178 -15.69 15.15 3.30
CA THR A 178 -15.98 16.54 2.95
C THR A 178 -14.77 17.46 3.09
N THR A 179 -13.88 17.22 4.05
CA THR A 179 -12.65 18.00 4.26
C THR A 179 -11.51 17.48 3.37
N ASN A 180 -11.44 16.15 3.17
CA ASN A 180 -10.45 15.44 2.36
C ASN A 180 -9.01 15.94 2.58
N ILE A 181 -8.66 16.21 3.84
CA ILE A 181 -7.42 16.88 4.21
C ILE A 181 -6.19 16.09 3.77
N PHE A 182 -6.26 14.75 3.84
CA PHE A 182 -5.16 13.88 3.44
C PHE A 182 -4.78 14.09 1.98
N ARG A 183 -5.77 14.11 1.08
CA ARG A 183 -5.56 14.40 -0.33
C ARG A 183 -5.00 15.79 -0.54
N LYS A 184 -5.54 16.81 0.14
CA LYS A 184 -5.06 18.20 0.05
C LYS A 184 -3.57 18.31 0.45
N VAL A 185 -3.21 17.69 1.57
CA VAL A 185 -1.83 17.63 2.09
C VAL A 185 -0.89 16.94 1.09
N LEU A 186 -1.29 15.80 0.52
CA LEU A 186 -0.46 15.11 -0.47
C LEU A 186 -0.30 15.90 -1.77
N ILE A 187 -1.33 16.65 -2.20
CA ILE A 187 -1.24 17.58 -3.34
C ILE A 187 -0.23 18.68 -3.03
N LEU A 188 -0.35 19.33 -1.88
CA LEU A 188 0.56 20.40 -1.47
C LEU A 188 2.01 19.89 -1.37
N ASN A 189 2.21 18.71 -0.77
CA ASN A 189 3.52 18.08 -0.70
C ASN A 189 4.13 17.85 -2.09
N THR A 190 3.33 17.37 -3.05
CA THR A 190 3.77 17.10 -4.43
C THR A 190 4.25 18.37 -5.13
N ALA A 191 3.66 19.52 -4.82
CA ALA A 191 4.08 20.82 -5.35
C ALA A 191 5.34 21.33 -4.62
N MET A 192 5.33 21.32 -3.29
CA MET A 192 6.39 21.87 -2.44
C MET A 192 7.73 21.13 -2.58
N ILE A 193 7.70 19.80 -2.68
CA ILE A 193 8.93 18.98 -2.75
C ILE A 193 9.80 19.26 -3.98
N GLN A 194 9.29 20.00 -4.97
CA GLN A 194 10.04 20.40 -6.15
C GLN A 194 11.01 21.56 -5.87
N THR A 195 10.75 22.36 -4.83
CA THR A 195 11.51 23.56 -4.49
C THR A 195 11.99 23.58 -3.04
N VAL A 196 11.44 22.71 -2.19
CA VAL A 196 11.74 22.64 -0.76
C VAL A 196 12.23 21.24 -0.43
N GLU A 197 13.42 21.16 0.16
CA GLU A 197 13.93 19.94 0.78
C GLU A 197 13.36 19.80 2.20
N PRO A 198 12.48 18.83 2.49
CA PRO A 198 11.80 18.72 3.79
C PRO A 198 12.75 18.63 4.98
N CYS A 199 13.93 18.04 4.80
CA CYS A 199 14.93 17.90 5.87
C CYS A 199 15.55 19.24 6.29
N PHE A 200 15.54 20.25 5.41
CA PHE A 200 16.09 21.59 5.68
C PHE A 200 15.01 22.63 5.97
N PHE A 201 13.76 22.21 6.11
CA PHE A 201 12.69 23.08 6.55
C PHE A 201 12.90 23.51 8.01
N SER A 202 12.33 24.64 8.42
CA SER A 202 12.38 25.07 9.81
C SER A 202 11.67 24.04 10.71
N GLY A 203 12.36 23.51 11.72
CA GLY A 203 11.88 22.37 12.51
C GLY A 203 12.08 21.00 11.84
N GLY A 204 12.87 20.95 10.77
CA GLY A 204 13.19 19.73 10.02
C GLY A 204 11.95 19.07 9.40
N LEU A 205 12.01 17.75 9.28
CA LEU A 205 10.94 16.96 8.68
C LEU A 205 9.59 17.12 9.41
N VAL A 206 9.62 17.18 10.74
CA VAL A 206 8.41 17.36 11.56
C VAL A 206 7.80 18.73 11.30
N GLY A 207 8.62 19.79 11.32
CA GLY A 207 8.16 21.14 11.02
C GLY A 207 7.58 21.29 9.62
N TYR A 208 8.17 20.61 8.63
CA TYR A 208 7.61 20.55 7.27
C TYR A 208 6.22 19.92 7.23
N VAL A 209 6.05 18.76 7.88
CA VAL A 209 4.75 18.08 7.93
C VAL A 209 3.72 18.92 8.68
N ASP A 210 4.09 19.51 9.81
CA ASP A 210 3.22 20.42 10.57
C ASP A 210 2.76 21.59 9.70
N TYR A 211 3.66 22.19 8.93
CA TYR A 211 3.32 23.24 7.96
C TYR A 211 2.28 22.77 6.94
N LEU A 212 2.45 21.59 6.34
CA LEU A 212 1.50 21.07 5.35
C LEU A 212 0.08 20.92 5.90
N PHE A 213 -0.05 20.42 7.13
CA PHE A 213 -1.37 20.24 7.76
C PHE A 213 -1.97 21.56 8.24
N ASN A 214 -1.17 22.41 8.90
CA ASN A 214 -1.63 23.69 9.43
C ASN A 214 -2.10 24.64 8.31
N TYR A 215 -1.49 24.57 7.12
CA TYR A 215 -1.95 25.33 5.94
C TYR A 215 -3.46 25.15 5.65
N PHE A 216 -3.99 23.95 5.87
CA PHE A 216 -5.42 23.66 5.66
C PHE A 216 -6.25 23.78 6.93
N ILE A 217 -5.70 23.43 8.10
CA ILE A 217 -6.42 23.49 9.37
C ILE A 217 -6.69 24.94 9.80
N ASP A 218 -5.71 25.83 9.64
CA ASP A 218 -5.83 27.23 10.04
C ASP A 218 -6.57 28.06 8.99
N GLY A 219 -6.45 27.69 7.71
CA GLY A 219 -7.20 28.30 6.61
C GLY A 219 -8.71 28.03 6.64
N GLU A 220 -9.16 26.97 7.34
CA GLU A 220 -10.59 26.67 7.53
C GLU A 220 -11.22 27.44 8.72
N LYS A 221 -10.43 28.21 9.50
CA LYS A 221 -10.92 29.04 10.62
C LYS A 221 -11.17 30.51 10.27
N GLN A 222 -10.92 30.93 9.02
CA GLN A 222 -11.25 32.25 8.48
C GLN A 222 -12.50 32.17 7.61
#